data_AF-A0A2H0UU04-F1
#
_entry.id   AF-A0A2H0UU04-F1
#
_cell.length_a   1.000
_cell.length_b   1.000
_cell.length_c   1.000
_cell.angle_alpha   90.00
_cell.angle_beta   90.00
_cell.angle_gamma   90.00
#
_symmetry.space_group_name_H-M   'P 1'
#
loop_
_entity.id
_entity.type
_entity.pdbx_description
1 polymer ?
#
loop_
_entity_poly.entity_id
_entity_poly.type
_entity_poly.pdbx_seq_one_letter_code
_entity_poly.pdbx_strand_id
1 'polypeptide(L)'
;MYFYLALAGFFGGLVRGLVGFIKHQFSYKNVGFNLKYFLGMGFISGVVGLAASLSLKEVGLNLEGLFTPALSFIIGYAGGDFLENIYKIIIKKSNLGDDTQKKK
;
A
#
# COMPACT_ATOMS: atom_id res chain seq x y z
N MET A 1 -16.73 -10.97 3.32
CA MET A 1 -16.38 -9.56 3.02
C MET A 1 -14.88 -9.27 3.27
N TYR A 2 -14.33 -9.59 4.45
CA TYR A 2 -12.88 -9.44 4.73
C TYR A 2 -11.96 -10.19 3.76
N PHE A 3 -12.35 -11.39 3.32
CA PHE A 3 -11.57 -12.16 2.34
C PHE A 3 -11.37 -11.41 1.01
N TYR A 4 -12.43 -10.80 0.46
CA TYR A 4 -12.35 -10.03 -0.79
C TYR A 4 -11.49 -8.78 -0.65
N LEU A 5 -11.48 -8.16 0.53
CA LEU A 5 -10.60 -7.03 0.85
C LEU A 5 -9.15 -7.49 0.87
N ALA A 6 -8.82 -8.52 1.65
CA ALA A 6 -7.47 -9.06 1.71
C ALA A 6 -6.95 -9.47 0.32
N LEU A 7 -7.80 -10.12 -0.48
CA LEU A 7 -7.48 -10.54 -1.84
C LEU A 7 -7.23 -9.34 -2.76
N ALA A 8 -8.08 -8.32 -2.70
CA ALA A 8 -7.92 -7.11 -3.51
C ALA A 8 -6.62 -6.36 -3.16
N GLY A 9 -6.31 -6.17 -1.87
CA GLY A 9 -5.05 -5.58 -1.43
C GLY A 9 -3.82 -6.39 -1.84
N PHE A 10 -3.91 -7.72 -1.77
CA PHE A 10 -2.85 -8.62 -2.25
C PHE A 10 -2.61 -8.45 -3.76
N PHE A 11 -3.67 -8.44 -4.57
CA PHE A 11 -3.54 -8.24 -6.01
C PHE A 11 -3.02 -6.86 -6.38
N GLY A 12 -3.39 -5.82 -5.63
CA GLY A 12 -2.80 -4.49 -5.78
C GLY A 12 -1.28 -4.53 -5.58
N GLY A 13 -0.84 -5.16 -4.49
CA GLY A 13 0.59 -5.35 -4.18
C GLY A 13 1.32 -6.20 -5.23
N LEU A 14 0.68 -7.24 -5.77
CA LEU A 14 1.23 -8.03 -6.87
C LEU A 14 1.46 -7.18 -8.12
N VAL A 15 0.46 -6.39 -8.53
CA VAL A 15 0.57 -5.51 -9.70
C VAL A 15 1.74 -4.52 -9.54
N ARG A 16 1.94 -3.97 -8.35
CA ARG A 16 3.11 -3.14 -8.03
C ARG A 16 4.43 -3.89 -8.23
N GLY A 17 4.51 -5.14 -7.75
CA GLY A 17 5.65 -6.02 -7.93
C GLY A 17 5.94 -6.33 -9.41
N LEU A 18 4.88 -6.57 -10.20
CA LEU A 18 4.98 -6.77 -11.65
C LEU A 18 5.53 -5.53 -12.36
N VAL A 19 5.00 -4.35 -12.05
CA VAL A 19 5.49 -3.08 -12.62
C VAL A 19 6.95 -2.84 -12.25
N GLY A 20 7.35 -3.13 -11.01
CA GLY A 20 8.74 -3.06 -10.56
C GLY A 20 9.65 -4.01 -11.33
N PHE A 21 9.20 -5.24 -11.57
CA PHE A 21 9.94 -6.22 -12.35
C PHE A 21 10.10 -5.81 -13.82
N ILE A 22 9.03 -5.30 -14.45
CA ILE A 22 9.06 -4.77 -15.81
C ILE A 22 10.09 -3.64 -15.90
N LYS A 23 10.05 -2.68 -14.97
CA LYS A 23 11.03 -1.59 -14.92
C LYS A 23 12.46 -2.09 -14.79
N HIS A 24 12.69 -3.11 -13.97
CA HIS A 24 14.01 -3.73 -13.82
C HIS A 24 14.47 -4.36 -15.14
N GLN A 25 13.59 -5.09 -15.84
CA GLN A 25 13.89 -5.68 -17.14
C GLN A 25 14.23 -4.63 -18.22
N PHE A 26 13.53 -3.50 -18.26
CA PHE A 26 13.81 -2.43 -19.22
C PHE A 26 15.04 -1.58 -18.89
N SER A 27 15.40 -1.45 -17.61
CA SER A 27 16.51 -0.59 -17.17
C SER A 27 17.89 -1.22 -17.37
N TYR A 28 18.00 -2.54 -17.46
CA TYR A 28 19.29 -3.24 -17.56
C TYR A 28 19.42 -3.97 -18.91
N LYS A 29 20.51 -3.70 -19.65
CA LYS A 29 20.87 -4.52 -20.82
C LYS A 29 21.23 -5.93 -20.33
N ASN A 30 20.49 -6.94 -20.80
CA ASN A 30 20.81 -8.37 -20.65
C ASN A 30 20.51 -9.00 -19.27
N VAL A 31 19.31 -8.77 -18.71
CA VAL A 31 18.83 -9.48 -17.50
C VAL A 31 18.03 -10.73 -17.88
N GLY A 32 18.60 -11.90 -17.61
CA GLY A 32 17.89 -13.17 -17.77
C GLY A 32 16.62 -13.23 -16.91
N PHE A 33 15.52 -13.70 -17.49
CA PHE A 33 14.27 -13.87 -16.76
C PHE A 33 14.39 -14.99 -15.73
N ASN A 34 14.42 -14.64 -14.44
CA ASN A 34 14.42 -15.61 -13.35
C ASN A 34 13.01 -15.74 -12.77
N LEU A 35 12.34 -16.84 -13.10
CA LEU A 35 10.96 -17.12 -12.66
C LEU A 35 10.84 -17.19 -11.13
N LYS A 36 11.84 -17.74 -10.42
CA LYS A 36 11.83 -17.84 -8.95
C LYS A 36 11.92 -16.45 -8.31
N TYR A 37 12.78 -15.59 -8.84
CA TYR A 37 12.91 -14.21 -8.37
C TYR A 37 11.63 -13.41 -8.64
N PHE A 38 11.07 -13.55 -9.84
CA PHE A 38 9.80 -12.92 -10.20
C PHE A 38 8.65 -13.31 -9.26
N LEU A 39 8.44 -14.61 -9.05
CA LEU A 39 7.38 -15.10 -8.17
C LEU A 39 7.65 -14.74 -6.71
N GLY A 40 8.89 -14.85 -6.24
CA GLY A 40 9.27 -14.49 -4.87
C GLY A 40 9.02 -13.01 -4.59
N MET A 41 9.54 -12.13 -5.46
CA MET A 41 9.37 -10.68 -5.30
C MET A 41 7.93 -10.24 -5.49
N GLY A 42 7.21 -10.83 -6.46
CA GLY A 42 5.78 -10.59 -6.65
C GLY A 42 4.98 -10.99 -5.41
N PHE A 43 5.21 -12.19 -4.88
CA PHE A 43 4.53 -12.69 -3.68
C PHE A 43 4.80 -11.81 -2.46
N ILE A 44 6.06 -11.44 -2.21
CA ILE A 44 6.43 -10.53 -1.12
C ILE A 44 5.71 -9.19 -1.29
N SER A 45 5.71 -8.62 -2.51
CA SER A 45 5.00 -7.37 -2.80
C SER A 45 3.48 -7.50 -2.56
N GLY A 46 2.89 -8.63 -2.91
CA GLY A 46 1.49 -8.94 -2.61
C GLY A 46 1.21 -8.99 -1.10
N VAL A 47 2.04 -9.67 -0.32
CA VAL A 47 1.92 -9.72 1.14
C VAL A 47 2.00 -8.33 1.76
N VAL A 48 2.91 -7.49 1.28
CA VAL A 48 3.02 -6.08 1.72
C VAL A 48 1.76 -5.29 1.37
N GLY A 49 1.20 -5.47 0.17
CA GLY A 49 -0.05 -4.81 -0.23
C GLY A 49 -1.26 -5.24 0.60
N LEU A 50 -1.34 -6.53 0.95
CA LEU A 50 -2.34 -7.06 1.86
C LEU A 50 -2.20 -6.45 3.26
N ALA A 51 -0.98 -6.46 3.82
CA ALA A 51 -0.71 -5.90 5.14
C ALA A 51 -1.07 -4.40 5.19
N ALA A 52 -0.65 -3.64 4.17
CA ALA A 52 -0.96 -2.23 4.02
C ALA A 52 -2.48 -1.99 4.02
N SER A 53 -3.23 -2.73 3.22
CA SER A 53 -4.69 -2.56 3.15
C SER A 53 -5.39 -2.92 4.44
N LEU A 54 -4.95 -3.96 5.16
CA LEU A 54 -5.57 -4.34 6.42
C LEU A 54 -5.27 -3.31 7.51
N SER A 55 -4.02 -2.84 7.62
CA SER A 55 -3.65 -1.84 8.61
C SER A 55 -4.50 -0.56 8.48
N LEU A 56 -4.75 -0.08 7.25
CA LEU A 56 -5.55 1.14 7.07
C LEU A 56 -7.03 0.94 7.35
N LYS A 57 -7.55 -0.26 7.06
CA LYS A 57 -8.91 -0.63 7.45
C LYS A 57 -9.07 -0.58 8.96
N GLU A 58 -8.11 -1.10 9.72
CA GLU A 58 -8.14 -1.12 11.19
C GLU A 58 -7.90 0.27 11.80
N VAL A 59 -7.12 1.14 11.15
CA VAL A 59 -6.96 2.56 11.52
C VAL A 59 -8.25 3.36 11.28
N GLY A 60 -9.26 2.78 10.64
CA GLY A 60 -10.57 3.41 10.42
C GLY A 60 -10.61 4.34 9.20
N LEU A 61 -9.63 4.22 8.28
CA LEU A 61 -9.67 4.96 7.02
C LEU A 61 -10.75 4.38 6.10
N ASN A 62 -11.91 5.00 6.09
CA ASN A 62 -13.00 4.68 5.20
C ASN A 62 -13.21 5.83 4.21
N LEU A 63 -13.50 5.51 2.94
CA LEU A 63 -13.89 6.50 1.96
C LEU A 63 -15.42 6.62 2.02
N GLU A 64 -15.94 7.78 2.39
CA GLU A 64 -17.40 8.01 2.54
C GLU A 64 -18.09 6.98 3.48
N GLY A 65 -17.36 6.50 4.50
CA GLY A 65 -17.88 5.50 5.44
C GLY A 65 -17.86 4.05 4.94
N LEU A 66 -17.37 3.81 3.72
CA LEU A 66 -17.29 2.49 3.10
C LEU A 66 -15.83 2.09 2.83
N PHE A 67 -15.48 0.87 3.22
CA PHE A 67 -14.21 0.24 2.85
C PHE A 67 -14.45 -0.78 1.73
N THR A 68 -14.21 -0.37 0.49
CA THR A 68 -14.50 -1.21 -0.68
C THR A 68 -13.29 -2.05 -1.12
N PRO A 69 -13.49 -3.20 -1.79
CA PRO A 69 -12.40 -3.95 -2.41
C PRO A 69 -11.58 -3.13 -3.40
N ALA A 70 -12.20 -2.19 -4.12
CA ALA A 70 -11.48 -1.30 -5.02
C ALA A 70 -10.51 -0.38 -4.26
N LEU A 71 -10.94 0.20 -3.12
CA LEU A 71 -10.07 1.00 -2.27
C LEU A 71 -8.92 0.17 -1.70
N SER A 72 -9.23 -1.06 -1.27
CA SER A 72 -8.23 -2.02 -0.78
C SER A 72 -7.17 -2.34 -1.84
N PHE A 73 -7.58 -2.52 -3.10
CA PHE A 73 -6.66 -2.72 -4.22
C PHE A 73 -5.73 -1.52 -4.43
N ILE A 74 -6.27 -0.29 -4.43
CA ILE A 74 -5.47 0.94 -4.59
C ILE A 74 -4.45 1.07 -3.46
N ILE A 75 -4.88 0.85 -2.21
CA ILE A 75 -4.00 0.87 -1.05
C ILE A 75 -2.91 -0.19 -1.20
N GLY A 76 -3.27 -1.42 -1.59
CA GLY A 76 -2.31 -2.50 -1.79
C GLY A 76 -1.28 -2.18 -2.88
N TYR A 77 -1.70 -1.54 -3.97
CA TYR A 77 -0.82 -1.09 -5.05
C TYR A 77 0.11 0.04 -4.62
N ALA A 78 -0.35 0.99 -3.81
CA ALA A 78 0.51 2.03 -3.26
C ALA A 78 1.46 1.45 -2.20
N GLY A 79 0.99 0.49 -1.39
CA GLY A 79 1.79 -0.25 -0.42
C GLY A 79 2.33 0.63 0.70
N GLY A 80 3.62 0.48 1.02
CA GLY A 80 4.28 1.17 2.12
C GLY A 80 4.29 2.71 1.98
N ASP A 81 4.40 3.23 0.76
CA ASP A 81 4.39 4.67 0.51
C ASP A 81 3.07 5.31 0.95
N PHE A 82 1.96 4.59 0.82
CA PHE A 82 0.66 5.06 1.31
C PHE A 82 0.63 5.12 2.83
N LEU A 83 1.13 4.09 3.51
CA LEU A 83 1.19 4.03 4.97
C LEU A 83 2.01 5.18 5.54
N GLU A 84 3.17 5.46 4.93
CA GLU A 84 4.02 6.58 5.35
C GLU A 84 3.28 7.92 5.21
N ASN A 85 2.60 8.14 4.10
CA ASN A 85 1.86 9.38 3.87
C ASN A 85 0.67 9.52 4.84
N ILE A 86 -0.06 8.45 5.10
CA ILE A 86 -1.13 8.46 6.11
C ILE A 86 -0.57 8.75 7.50
N TYR A 87 0.53 8.10 7.88
CA TYR A 87 1.19 8.33 9.16
C TYR A 87 1.58 9.80 9.34
N LYS A 88 2.18 10.42 8.31
CA LYS A 88 2.50 11.85 8.30
C LYS A 88 1.26 12.72 8.48
N ILE A 89 0.15 12.40 7.84
CA ILE A 89 -1.11 13.17 7.96
C ILE A 89 -1.66 13.08 9.38
N ILE A 90 -1.71 11.88 9.97
CA ILE A 90 -2.24 11.65 11.32
C ILE A 90 -1.42 12.45 12.33
N ILE A 91 -0.08 12.33 12.31
CA ILE A 91 0.80 13.05 13.24
C ILE A 91 0.77 14.56 13.01
N LYS A 92 0.77 15.02 11.76
CA LYS A 92 0.69 16.46 11.47
C LYS A 92 -0.62 17.06 11.98
N LYS A 93 -1.73 16.32 11.86
CA LYS A 93 -3.02 16.72 12.44
C LYS A 93 -3.00 16.76 13.97
N SER A 94 -2.24 15.86 14.61
CA SER A 94 -2.03 15.89 16.07
C SER A 94 -1.26 17.14 16.52
N ASN A 95 -0.22 17.56 15.80
CA ASN A 95 0.56 18.75 16.15
C ASN A 95 -0.21 20.07 15.93
N LEU A 96 -1.12 20.13 14.94
CA LEU A 96 -1.93 21.31 14.68
C LEU A 96 -2.98 21.60 15.79
N GLY A 97 -3.25 20.62 16.66
CA GLY A 97 -4.11 20.81 17.84
C GLY A 97 -3.43 21.53 19.01
N ASP A 98 -2.10 21.69 18.98
CA ASP A 98 -1.31 22.28 20.08
C ASP A 98 -1.07 23.79 19.89
N ASP A 99 -1.06 24.27 18.64
CA ASP A 99 -0.80 25.70 18.33
C ASP A 99 -1.98 26.64 18.69
N THR A 100 -3.15 26.10 19.07
CA THR A 100 -4.29 26.94 19.51
C THR A 100 -4.21 27.32 21.00
N GLN A 101 -3.24 26.78 21.76
CA GLN A 101 -3.07 27.07 23.20
C GLN A 101 -1.95 28.09 23.52
N LYS A 102 -1.24 28.62 22.50
CA LYS A 102 -0.13 29.60 22.69
C LYS A 102 -0.48 31.06 22.38
N LYS A 103 -1.77 31.41 22.29
CA LYS A 103 -2.26 32.79 22.31
C LYS A 103 -3.25 32.98 23.47
N LYS A 104 -2.74 33.10 24.68
CA LYS A 104 -3.40 33.82 25.76
C LYS A 104 -2.38 34.72 26.44
#